data_AF-A0ABD8B6B1-F1
#
_entry.id   AF-A0ABD8B6B1-F1
#
_cell.length_a   1.000
_cell.length_b   1.000
_cell.length_c   1.000
_cell.angle_alpha   90.00
_cell.angle_beta   90.00
_cell.angle_gamma   90.00
#
_symmetry.space_group_name_H-M   'P 1'
#
loop_
_entity.id
_entity.type
_entity.pdbx_description
1 polymer ?
#
loop_
_entity_poly.entity_id
_entity_poly.type
_entity_poly.pdbx_seq_one_letter_code
_entity_poly.pdbx_strand_id
1 'polypeptide(L)'
;MGRAQVHERTEGTKSYHHPVVGDLTVTYQALALPGDSNQTLFIYSTEPGSSSETALRLLATWSTEPVTDQIRTAFNEPDAAA
;
A
#
# COMPACT_ATOMS: atom_id res chain seq x y z
N MET A 1 -31.78 0.90 -18.66
CA MET A 1 -30.31 1.03 -18.52
C MET A 1 -29.92 0.49 -17.16
N GLY A 2 -29.37 -0.73 -17.08
CA GLY A 2 -29.07 -1.42 -15.82
C GLY A 2 -27.86 -0.80 -15.11
N ARG A 3 -27.96 -0.59 -13.80
CA ARG A 3 -26.87 -0.07 -12.97
C ARG A 3 -25.89 -1.21 -12.68
N ALA A 4 -24.64 -1.08 -13.10
CA ALA A 4 -23.58 -1.95 -12.63
C ALA A 4 -23.22 -1.52 -11.19
N GLN A 5 -23.35 -2.42 -10.22
CA GLN A 5 -22.80 -2.20 -8.88
C GLN A 5 -21.30 -2.50 -8.90
N VAL A 6 -20.49 -1.45 -8.90
CA VAL A 6 -19.05 -1.55 -8.71
C VAL A 6 -18.80 -1.71 -7.21
N HIS A 7 -18.32 -2.88 -6.81
CA HIS A 7 -17.85 -3.11 -5.44
C HIS A 7 -16.35 -2.81 -5.41
N GLU A 8 -15.94 -1.98 -4.46
CA GLU A 8 -14.53 -1.71 -4.22
C GLU A 8 -13.84 -2.99 -3.73
N ARG A 9 -12.68 -3.31 -4.30
CA ARG A 9 -11.85 -4.42 -3.84
C ARG A 9 -10.98 -3.94 -2.69
N THR A 10 -11.37 -4.30 -1.48
CA THR A 10 -10.67 -3.90 -0.25
C THR A 10 -9.48 -4.80 0.08
N GLU A 11 -9.38 -5.97 -0.53
CA GLU A 11 -8.24 -6.88 -0.37
C GLU A 11 -8.01 -7.75 -1.62
N GLY A 12 -6.82 -8.33 -1.73
CA GLY A 12 -6.53 -9.35 -2.73
C GLY A 12 -5.03 -9.61 -2.88
N THR A 13 -4.67 -10.31 -3.95
CA THR A 13 -3.27 -10.65 -4.27
C THR A 13 -2.88 -10.06 -5.62
N LYS A 14 -1.66 -9.56 -5.71
CA LYS A 14 -1.04 -9.05 -6.94
C LYS A 14 0.27 -9.76 -7.18
N SER A 15 0.48 -10.22 -8.41
CA SER A 15 1.73 -10.83 -8.86
C SER A 15 2.37 -9.94 -9.91
N TYR A 16 3.67 -9.70 -9.75
CA TYR A 16 4.46 -8.82 -10.60
C TYR A 16 5.73 -9.53 -11.04
N HIS A 17 6.19 -9.20 -12.24
CA HIS A 17 7.55 -9.46 -12.67
C HIS A 17 8.37 -8.18 -12.49
N HIS A 18 9.06 -8.07 -11.36
CA HIS A 18 9.88 -6.91 -11.03
C HIS A 18 11.27 -7.03 -11.68
N PRO A 19 11.78 -5.99 -12.36
CA PRO A 19 13.03 -6.07 -13.14
C PRO A 19 14.26 -6.43 -12.31
N VAL A 20 14.20 -6.19 -11.00
CA VAL A 20 15.30 -6.42 -10.06
C VAL A 20 15.22 -7.78 -9.37
N VAL A 21 14.06 -8.10 -8.82
CA VAL A 21 13.89 -9.25 -7.90
C VAL A 21 13.15 -10.40 -8.56
N GLY A 22 12.76 -10.26 -9.83
CA GLY A 22 11.97 -11.24 -10.55
C GLY A 22 10.54 -11.29 -10.03
N ASP A 23 10.03 -12.50 -9.81
CA ASP A 23 8.65 -12.74 -9.38
C ASP A 23 8.40 -12.23 -7.96
N LEU A 24 7.43 -11.31 -7.84
CA LEU A 24 6.99 -10.75 -6.57
C LEU A 24 5.48 -10.90 -6.45
N THR A 25 5.03 -11.65 -5.45
CA THR A 25 3.61 -11.77 -5.11
C THR A 25 3.35 -11.11 -3.77
N VAL A 26 2.39 -10.18 -3.75
CA VAL A 26 1.99 -9.45 -2.56
C VAL A 26 0.49 -9.57 -2.34
N THR A 27 0.07 -9.74 -1.10
CA THR A 27 -1.29 -9.46 -0.66
C THR A 27 -1.43 -7.97 -0.41
N TYR A 28 -2.58 -7.39 -0.76
CA TYR A 28 -2.87 -5.99 -0.51
C TYR A 28 -4.15 -5.84 0.29
N GLN A 29 -4.20 -4.79 1.10
CA GLN A 29 -5.39 -4.30 1.77
C GLN A 29 -5.54 -2.81 1.47
N ALA A 30 -6.73 -2.40 1.05
CA ALA A 30 -7.11 -1.02 0.80
C ALA A 30 -8.03 -0.55 1.93
N LEU A 31 -7.59 0.47 2.66
CA LEU A 31 -8.25 0.97 3.85
C LEU A 31 -8.63 2.43 3.62
N ALA A 32 -9.93 2.75 3.69
CA ALA A 32 -10.38 4.13 3.72
C ALA A 32 -9.91 4.79 5.02
N LEU A 33 -9.41 6.03 4.94
CA LEU A 33 -8.94 6.73 6.12
C LEU A 33 -10.09 7.41 6.89
N PRO A 34 -10.09 7.32 8.23
CA PRO A 34 -11.05 8.08 9.03
C PRO A 34 -10.73 9.57 8.93
N GLY A 35 -11.71 10.37 8.50
CA GLY A 35 -11.57 11.83 8.38
C GLY A 35 -11.41 12.35 6.95
N ASP A 36 -11.02 11.51 5.98
CA ASP A 36 -10.94 11.90 4.58
C ASP A 36 -11.33 10.72 3.66
N SER A 37 -12.53 10.78 3.08
CA SER A 37 -13.03 9.73 2.19
C SER A 37 -12.39 9.73 0.79
N ASN A 38 -11.53 10.70 0.48
CA ASN A 38 -10.78 10.74 -0.78
C ASN A 38 -9.38 10.12 -0.63
N GLN A 39 -9.01 9.66 0.56
CA GLN A 39 -7.72 9.01 0.81
C GLN A 39 -7.90 7.52 1.09
N THR A 40 -6.95 6.73 0.58
CA THR A 40 -6.91 5.28 0.78
C THR A 40 -5.49 4.85 1.14
N LEU A 41 -5.34 4.18 2.28
CA LEU A 41 -4.10 3.54 2.66
C LEU A 41 -4.04 2.14 2.05
N PHE A 42 -2.97 1.88 1.29
CA PHE A 42 -2.68 0.55 0.78
C PHE A 42 -1.56 -0.11 1.60
N ILE A 43 -1.85 -1.28 2.17
CA ILE A 43 -0.87 -2.11 2.86
C ILE A 43 -0.55 -3.28 1.94
N TYR A 44 0.73 -3.46 1.61
CA TYR A 44 1.23 -4.61 0.86
C TYR A 44 2.03 -5.52 1.79
N SER A 45 1.68 -6.80 1.81
CA SER A 45 2.35 -7.83 2.60
C SER A 45 2.70 -9.03 1.73
N THR A 46 3.60 -9.87 2.23
CA THR A 46 4.05 -11.11 1.58
C THR A 46 3.92 -12.26 2.55
N GLU A 47 3.73 -13.47 2.04
CA GLU A 47 3.71 -14.66 2.88
C GLU A 47 5.05 -14.84 3.62
N PRO A 48 5.06 -15.05 4.95
CA PRO A 48 6.30 -15.23 5.72
C PRO A 48 7.17 -16.38 5.21
N GLY A 49 8.48 -16.19 5.12
CA GLY A 49 9.43 -17.20 4.63
C GLY A 49 9.38 -17.45 3.13
N SER A 50 8.53 -16.74 2.38
CA SER A 50 8.45 -16.87 0.92
C SER A 50 9.63 -16.18 0.20
N SER A 51 9.85 -16.56 -1.05
CA SER A 51 10.76 -15.82 -1.94
C SER A 51 10.32 -14.37 -2.12
N SER A 52 9.01 -14.11 -2.11
CA SER A 52 8.44 -12.77 -2.20
C SER A 52 8.75 -11.91 -0.96
N GLU A 53 8.78 -12.49 0.25
CA GLU A 53 9.24 -11.77 1.46
C GLU A 53 10.70 -11.32 1.31
N THR A 54 11.56 -12.22 0.84
CA THR A 54 12.97 -11.91 0.62
C THR A 54 13.13 -10.84 -0.45
N ALA A 55 12.39 -10.95 -1.56
CA ALA A 55 12.36 -9.95 -2.63
C ALA A 55 11.89 -8.57 -2.15
N LEU A 56 10.81 -8.52 -1.36
CA LEU A 56 10.29 -7.27 -0.82
C LEU A 56 11.29 -6.61 0.13
N ARG A 57 11.97 -7.41 0.98
CA ARG A 57 13.03 -6.90 1.87
C ARG A 57 14.23 -6.35 1.08
N LEU A 58 14.62 -7.00 -0.03
CA LEU A 58 15.67 -6.49 -0.91
C LEU A 58 15.28 -5.17 -1.57
N LEU A 59 14.03 -5.02 -2.03
CA LEU A 59 13.56 -3.75 -2.58
C LEU A 59 13.55 -2.61 -1.54
N ALA A 60 13.22 -2.92 -0.29
CA ALA A 60 13.21 -1.93 0.79
C ALA A 60 14.62 -1.36 1.09
N THR A 61 15.69 -2.14 0.90
CA THR A 61 17.07 -1.64 1.10
C THR A 61 17.58 -0.84 -0.09
N TRP A 62 17.00 -1.02 -1.28
CA TRP A 62 17.37 -0.29 -2.49
C TRP A 62 16.85 1.14 -2.50
N SER A 63 15.74 1.40 -1.83
CA SER A 63 15.25 2.75 -1.55
C SER A 63 16.10 3.41 -0.46
N THR A 64 17.34 3.75 -0.80
CA THR A 64 18.29 4.50 0.07
C THR A 64 17.98 6.01 0.12
N GLU A 65 16.84 6.45 -0.42
CA GLU A 65 16.33 7.78 -0.07
C GLU A 65 15.58 7.66 1.27
N PRO A 66 15.98 8.42 2.31
CA PRO A 66 15.20 8.44 3.53
C PRO A 66 13.79 8.89 3.16
N VAL A 67 12.80 8.02 3.41
CA VAL A 67 11.40 8.45 3.49
C VAL A 67 11.39 9.55 4.54
N THR A 68 11.39 10.79 4.07
CA THR A 68 11.15 11.93 4.94
C THR A 68 9.80 11.65 5.57
N ASP A 69 9.72 11.79 6.89
CA ASP A 69 8.55 11.53 7.74
C ASP A 69 7.39 12.50 7.43
N GLN A 70 6.96 12.56 6.18
CA GLN A 70 5.81 13.32 5.68
C GLN A 70 4.50 12.70 6.21
N ILE A 71 4.54 11.42 6.57
CA ILE A 71 3.42 10.67 7.15
C ILE A 71 3.00 11.33 8.48
N ARG A 72 3.94 11.68 9.36
CA ARG A 72 3.61 12.31 10.64
C ARG A 72 3.11 13.75 10.48
N THR A 73 3.56 14.47 9.46
CA THR A 73 3.08 15.84 9.17
C THR A 73 1.65 15.84 8.64
N ALA A 74 1.30 14.92 7.73
CA ALA A 74 -0.03 14.86 7.12
C ALA A 74 -1.12 14.36 8.10
N PHE A 75 -0.80 13.45 9.02
CA PHE A 75 -1.77 12.93 10.01
C PHE A 75 -1.96 13.83 11.24
N ASN A 76 -1.19 14.91 11.39
CA ASN A 76 -1.18 15.77 12.58
C ASN A 76 -1.47 17.25 12.29
N GLU A 77 -2.08 17.59 11.14
CA GLU A 77 -2.67 18.92 10.97
C GLU A 77 -3.96 19.04 11.80
N PRO A 78 -4.04 19.99 12.75
CA PRO A 78 -5.25 20.23 13.52
C PRO A 78 -6.20 21.11 12.70
N ASP A 79 -6.99 20.50 11.81
CA ASP A 79 -8.28 21.07 11.38
C ASP A 79 -9.34 20.49 12.32
N ALA A 80 -9.69 21.17 13.41
CA ALA A 80 -10.54 22.33 13.31
C ALA A 80 -10.14 23.43 14.31
N ALA A 81 -9.47 24.45 13.79
CA ALA A 81 -9.51 25.80 14.34
C ALA A 81 -9.85 26.79 13.21
N ALA A 82 -11.12 26.77 12.77
CA ALA A 82 -11.83 27.92 12.18
C ALA A 82 -13.33 27.62 12.08
#